data_AF-A0A1G2TFZ3-F1
#
_entry.id   AF-A0A1G2TFZ3-F1
#
_cell.length_a   1.000
_cell.length_b   1.000
_cell.length_c   1.000
_cell.angle_alpha   90.00
_cell.angle_beta   90.00
_cell.angle_gamma   90.00
#
_symmetry.space_group_name_H-M   'P 1'
#
loop_
_entity.id
_entity.type
_entity.pdbx_description
1 polymer ?
#
loop_
_entity_poly.entity_id
_entity_poly.type
_entity_poly.pdbx_seq_one_letter_code
_entity_poly.pdbx_strand_id
1 'polypeptide(L)'
;MSKIAHFFDKFENKIRGFLSRYPIVYGFISGVGIVSFWRGVWETSDIIGIPPQASLLFGFLVLLAIGVLVTEFLGNRLIISGLRGEKKLEEKTLKEIEEEELSLSSLKDKINRIEKMLEKLSNTK
;
A
#
# COMPACT_ATOMS: atom_id res chain seq x y z
N MET A 1 -8.65 21.84 14.22
CA MET A 1 -7.97 20.87 15.10
C MET A 1 -7.98 21.41 16.53
N SER A 2 -8.22 20.57 17.54
CA SER A 2 -8.21 21.02 18.94
C SER A 2 -6.81 21.52 19.33
N LYS A 3 -6.73 22.46 20.29
CA LYS A 3 -5.43 23.00 20.79
C LYS A 3 -4.49 21.88 21.28
N ILE A 4 -5.08 20.82 21.82
CA ILE A 4 -4.36 19.62 22.30
C ILE A 4 -3.72 18.90 21.12
N ALA A 5 -4.47 18.63 20.05
CA ALA A 5 -3.92 17.97 18.86
C ALA A 5 -2.73 18.76 18.26
N HIS A 6 -2.82 20.09 18.21
CA HIS A 6 -1.74 20.92 17.68
C HIS A 6 -0.48 20.92 18.57
N PHE A 7 -0.64 20.82 19.90
CA PHE A 7 0.48 20.70 20.83
C PHE A 7 1.26 19.39 20.62
N PHE A 8 0.53 18.27 20.54
CA PHE A 8 1.13 16.95 20.31
C PHE A 8 1.84 16.88 18.95
N ASP A 9 1.22 17.41 17.89
CA ASP A 9 1.80 17.44 16.55
C ASP A 9 3.10 18.26 16.50
N LYS A 10 3.14 19.44 17.14
CA LYS A 10 4.37 20.26 17.21
C LYS A 10 5.48 19.59 18.02
N PHE A 11 5.13 18.90 19.10
CA PHE A 11 6.08 18.16 19.93
C PHE A 11 6.65 16.95 19.17
N GLU A 12 5.77 16.18 18.52
CA GLU A 12 6.13 15.03 17.71
C GLU A 12 7.07 15.42 16.57
N ASN A 13 6.75 16.47 15.82
CA ASN A 13 7.58 16.94 14.72
C ASN A 13 8.98 17.37 15.19
N LYS A 14 9.08 18.01 16.36
CA LYS A 14 10.37 18.42 16.95
C LYS A 14 11.23 17.21 17.36
N ILE A 15 10.61 16.20 17.99
CA ILE A 15 11.31 14.98 18.38
C ILE A 15 11.71 14.18 17.15
N ARG A 16 10.81 14.01 16.19
CA ARG A 16 11.04 13.28 14.95
C ARG A 16 12.21 13.87 14.15
N GLY A 17 12.28 15.21 14.04
CA GLY A 17 13.39 15.89 13.36
C GLY A 17 14.74 15.79 14.10
N PHE A 18 14.73 15.59 15.42
CA PHE A 18 15.96 15.40 16.21
C PHE A 18 16.43 13.93 16.18
N LEU A 19 15.50 12.98 16.34
CA LEU A 19 15.76 11.55 16.40
C LEU A 19 16.02 10.91 15.03
N SER A 20 15.56 11.50 13.92
CA SER A 20 15.84 11.00 12.56
C SER A 20 17.33 11.01 12.21
N ARG A 21 18.14 11.83 12.90
CA ARG A 21 19.61 11.83 12.76
C ARG A 21 20.29 10.63 13.44
N TYR A 22 19.59 9.89 14.29
CA TYR A 22 20.13 8.75 15.05
C TYR A 22 19.17 7.55 15.02
N PRO A 23 19.01 6.89 13.86
CA PRO A 23 18.01 5.84 13.65
C PRO A 23 18.14 4.65 14.61
N ILE A 24 19.35 4.28 15.03
CA ILE A 24 19.59 3.16 15.96
C ILE A 24 19.10 3.51 17.37
N VAL A 25 19.45 4.69 17.89
CA VAL A 25 19.03 5.15 19.22
C VAL A 25 17.52 5.36 19.26
N TYR A 26 16.97 5.90 18.18
CA TYR A 26 15.52 6.01 18.00
C TYR A 26 14.84 4.64 18.10
N GLY A 27 15.30 3.66 17.32
CA GLY A 27 14.75 2.30 17.36
C GLY A 27 14.83 1.66 18.75
N PHE A 28 15.93 1.86 19.48
CA PHE A 28 16.10 1.35 20.83
C PHE A 28 15.10 1.97 21.82
N ILE A 29 15.02 3.30 21.86
CA ILE A 29 14.09 4.02 22.76
C ILE A 29 12.63 3.69 22.41
N SER A 30 12.30 3.63 21.11
CA SER A 30 10.99 3.22 20.64
C SER A 30 10.65 1.79 21.08
N GLY A 31 11.58 0.85 20.93
CA GLY A 31 11.39 -0.54 21.37
C GLY A 31 11.13 -0.65 22.88
N VAL A 32 11.94 0.02 23.70
CA VAL A 32 11.75 0.07 25.16
C VAL A 32 10.40 0.70 25.52
N GLY A 33 10.02 1.77 24.83
CA GLY A 33 8.74 2.45 25.03
C GLY A 33 7.54 1.56 24.69
N ILE A 34 7.59 0.84 23.58
CA ILE A 34 6.51 -0.08 23.16
C ILE A 34 6.33 -1.22 24.17
N VAL A 35 7.43 -1.85 24.60
CA VAL A 35 7.39 -2.93 25.60
C VAL A 35 6.85 -2.41 26.93
N SER A 36 7.31 -1.25 27.40
CA SER A 36 6.86 -0.65 28.66
C SER A 36 5.40 -0.20 28.60
N PHE A 37 4.94 0.29 27.45
CA PHE A 37 3.56 0.67 27.23
C PHE A 37 2.63 -0.54 27.31
N TRP A 38 2.92 -1.61 26.57
CA TRP A 38 2.14 -2.84 26.65
C TRP A 38 2.15 -3.41 28.08
N ARG A 39 3.31 -3.33 28.74
CA ARG A 39 3.42 -3.69 30.15
C ARG A 39 2.44 -2.94 31.04
N GLY A 40 2.40 -1.62 30.90
CA GLY A 40 1.46 -0.79 31.64
C GLY A 40 -0.01 -1.13 31.36
N VAL A 41 -0.36 -1.52 30.14
CA VAL A 41 -1.74 -1.89 29.77
C VAL A 41 -2.20 -3.13 30.54
N TRP A 42 -1.41 -4.21 30.58
CA TRP A 42 -1.79 -5.41 31.33
C TRP A 42 -1.71 -5.19 32.85
N GLU A 43 -0.70 -4.47 33.35
CA GLU A 43 -0.59 -4.17 34.78
C GLU A 43 -1.79 -3.31 35.25
N THR A 44 -2.28 -2.40 34.42
CA THR A 44 -3.51 -1.64 34.70
C THR A 44 -4.73 -2.57 34.78
N SER A 45 -4.85 -3.54 33.87
CA SER A 45 -5.91 -4.56 33.92
C SER A 45 -5.86 -5.37 35.21
N ASP A 46 -4.65 -5.76 35.65
CA ASP A 46 -4.42 -6.51 36.88
C ASP A 46 -4.76 -5.69 38.13
N ILE A 47 -4.36 -4.41 38.17
CA ILE A 47 -4.67 -3.49 39.29
C ILE A 47 -6.18 -3.27 39.44
N ILE A 48 -6.91 -3.18 38.33
CA ILE A 48 -8.38 -3.05 38.33
C ILE A 48 -9.06 -4.38 38.72
N GLY A 49 -8.30 -5.48 38.79
CA GLY A 49 -8.81 -6.81 39.15
C GLY A 49 -9.63 -7.44 38.03
N ILE A 50 -9.40 -7.05 36.78
CA ILE A 50 -10.09 -7.65 35.63
C ILE A 50 -9.48 -9.04 35.42
N PRO A 51 -10.26 -10.12 35.54
CA PRO A 51 -9.72 -11.45 35.34
C PRO A 51 -9.24 -11.61 33.88
N PRO A 52 -8.16 -12.37 33.63
CA PRO A 52 -7.56 -12.49 32.30
C PRO A 52 -8.56 -12.89 31.20
N GLN A 53 -9.54 -13.73 31.54
CA GLN A 53 -10.59 -14.19 30.64
C GLN A 53 -11.51 -13.04 30.19
N ALA A 54 -11.85 -12.14 31.12
CA ALA A 54 -12.68 -10.97 30.81
C ALA A 54 -11.90 -9.91 30.02
N SER A 55 -10.61 -9.71 30.35
CA SER A 55 -9.74 -8.79 29.61
C SER A 55 -9.55 -9.25 28.16
N LEU A 56 -9.39 -10.56 27.94
CA LEU A 56 -9.30 -11.16 26.61
C LEU A 56 -10.60 -10.99 25.82
N LEU A 57 -11.75 -11.28 26.43
CA LEU A 57 -13.05 -11.14 25.77
C LEU A 57 -13.35 -9.68 25.42
N PHE A 58 -13.10 -8.75 26.35
CA PHE A 58 -13.28 -7.33 26.12
C PHE A 58 -12.35 -6.80 25.03
N GLY A 59 -11.06 -7.17 25.09
CA GLY A 59 -10.09 -6.82 24.06
C GLY A 59 -10.49 -7.34 22.68
N PHE A 60 -10.94 -8.59 22.60
CA PHE A 60 -11.43 -9.19 21.35
C PHE A 60 -12.64 -8.43 20.78
N LEU A 61 -13.63 -8.09 21.61
CA LEU A 61 -14.81 -7.32 21.19
C LEU A 61 -14.45 -5.91 20.73
N VAL A 62 -13.55 -5.23 21.44
CA VAL A 62 -13.06 -3.89 21.06
C VAL A 62 -12.29 -3.95 19.74
N LEU A 63 -11.40 -4.93 19.57
CA LEU A 63 -10.64 -5.11 18.33
C LEU A 63 -11.52 -5.43 17.12
N LEU A 64 -12.61 -6.19 17.34
CA LEU A 64 -13.64 -6.41 16.34
C LEU A 64 -14.42 -5.13 16.02
N ALA A 65 -14.84 -4.38 17.04
CA ALA A 65 -15.63 -3.17 16.87
C ALA A 65 -14.88 -2.07 16.09
N ILE A 66 -13.57 -1.93 16.33
CA ILE A 66 -12.71 -0.96 15.61
C ILE A 66 -12.33 -1.50 14.21
N GLY A 67 -12.53 -2.79 13.94
CA GLY A 67 -12.17 -3.42 12.67
C GLY A 67 -10.67 -3.71 12.51
N VAL A 68 -9.86 -3.42 13.54
CA VAL A 68 -8.41 -3.69 13.55
C VAL A 68 -8.12 -5.19 13.39
N LEU A 69 -8.98 -6.04 13.97
CA LEU A 69 -8.86 -7.49 13.83
C LEU A 69 -9.05 -7.95 12.38
N VAL A 70 -9.88 -7.26 11.59
CA VAL A 70 -10.07 -7.59 10.18
C VAL A 70 -8.88 -7.07 9.36
N THR A 71 -8.37 -5.87 9.65
CA THR A 71 -7.25 -5.30 8.89
C THR A 71 -5.93 -6.04 9.13
N GLU A 72 -5.61 -6.42 10.37
CA GLU A 72 -4.38 -7.18 10.68
C GLU A 72 -4.43 -8.60 10.11
N PHE A 73 -5.58 -9.28 10.17
CA PHE A 73 -5.69 -10.68 9.74
C PHE A 73 -6.04 -10.85 8.25
N LEU A 74 -6.79 -9.94 7.64
CA LEU A 74 -7.24 -10.02 6.25
C LEU A 74 -6.62 -8.95 5.34
N GLY A 75 -6.19 -7.80 5.88
CA GLY A 75 -5.70 -6.66 5.11
C GLY A 75 -4.45 -6.97 4.29
N ASN A 76 -3.45 -7.63 4.87
CA ASN A 76 -2.24 -7.99 4.11
C ASN A 76 -2.55 -8.91 2.91
N ARG A 77 -3.48 -9.87 3.07
CA ARG A 77 -3.86 -10.77 1.96
C ARG A 77 -4.70 -10.05 0.91
N LEU A 78 -5.62 -9.17 1.31
CA LEU A 78 -6.46 -8.40 0.40
C LEU A 78 -5.62 -7.43 -0.44
N ILE A 79 -4.71 -6.67 0.19
CA ILE A 79 -3.81 -5.72 -0.49
C ILE A 79 -2.90 -6.46 -1.48
N ILE A 80 -2.28 -7.57 -1.07
CA ILE A 80 -1.42 -8.36 -1.96
C ILE A 80 -2.23 -8.94 -3.13
N SER A 81 -3.47 -9.39 -2.88
CA SER A 81 -4.34 -9.90 -3.95
C SER A 81 -4.79 -8.81 -4.94
N GLY A 82 -5.07 -7.59 -4.45
CA GLY A 82 -5.40 -6.43 -5.27
C GLY A 82 -4.22 -6.00 -6.15
N LEU A 83 -3.03 -5.83 -5.55
CA LEU A 83 -1.79 -5.51 -6.27
C LEU A 83 -1.45 -6.55 -7.35
N ARG A 84 -1.67 -7.84 -7.05
CA ARG A 84 -1.44 -8.91 -8.03
C ARG A 84 -2.47 -8.88 -9.18
N GLY A 85 -3.70 -8.46 -8.90
CA GLY A 85 -4.74 -8.26 -9.90
C GLY A 85 -4.41 -7.09 -10.84
N GLU A 86 -4.02 -5.95 -10.28
CA GLU A 86 -3.62 -4.75 -11.03
C GLU A 86 -2.42 -5.04 -11.94
N LYS A 87 -1.37 -5.69 -11.42
CA LYS A 87 -0.20 -6.08 -12.21
C LYS A 87 -0.56 -7.02 -13.38
N LYS A 88 -1.47 -7.96 -13.16
CA LYS A 88 -1.95 -8.87 -14.22
C LYS A 88 -2.76 -8.14 -15.30
N LEU A 89 -3.49 -7.10 -14.92
CA LEU A 89 -4.22 -6.25 -15.87
C LEU A 89 -3.24 -5.43 -16.71
N GLU A 90 -2.24 -4.83 -16.08
CA GLU A 90 -1.19 -4.06 -16.73
C GLU A 90 -0.40 -4.91 -17.75
N GLU A 91 0.00 -6.12 -17.38
CA GLU A 91 0.66 -7.08 -18.30
C GLU A 91 -0.21 -7.47 -19.50
N LYS A 92 -1.54 -7.55 -19.33
CA LYS A 92 -2.46 -7.82 -20.45
C LYS A 92 -2.58 -6.62 -21.37
N THR A 93 -2.75 -5.42 -20.82
CA THR A 93 -2.84 -4.19 -21.61
C THR A 93 -1.56 -3.94 -22.41
N LEU A 94 -0.39 -4.21 -21.83
CA LEU A 94 0.89 -4.13 -22.57
C LEU A 94 0.94 -5.08 -23.77
N LYS A 95 0.46 -6.33 -23.60
CA LYS A 95 0.39 -7.29 -24.70
C LYS A 95 -0.60 -6.87 -25.78
N GLU A 96 -1.76 -6.37 -25.40
CA GLU A 96 -2.76 -5.85 -26.34
C GLU A 96 -2.19 -4.68 -27.16
N ILE A 97 -1.45 -3.77 -26.53
CA ILE A 97 -0.75 -2.65 -27.22
C ILE A 97 0.31 -3.17 -28.19
N GLU A 98 1.10 -4.18 -27.81
CA GLU A 98 2.13 -4.77 -28.66
C GLU A 98 1.51 -5.47 -29.90
N GLU A 99 0.39 -6.17 -29.72
CA GLU A 99 -0.37 -6.79 -30.81
C GLU A 99 -1.01 -5.75 -31.76
N GLU A 100 -1.50 -4.63 -31.22
CA GLU A 100 -1.99 -3.51 -32.02
C GLU A 100 -0.88 -2.84 -32.83
N GLU A 101 0.31 -2.65 -32.25
CA GLU A 101 1.46 -2.07 -32.94
C GLU A 101 1.91 -2.94 -34.11
N LEU A 102 1.98 -4.27 -33.91
CA LEU A 102 2.26 -5.24 -34.98
C LEU A 102 1.22 -5.16 -36.11
N SER A 103 -0.07 -5.05 -35.74
CA SER A 103 -1.17 -4.94 -36.69
C SER A 103 -1.08 -3.64 -37.52
N LEU A 104 -0.79 -2.52 -36.86
CA LEU A 104 -0.57 -1.22 -37.51
C LEU A 104 0.64 -1.22 -38.44
N SER A 105 1.75 -1.85 -38.03
CA SER A 105 2.92 -2.02 -38.89
C SER A 105 2.57 -2.80 -40.15
N SER A 106 1.80 -3.89 -40.02
CA SER A 106 1.38 -4.70 -41.18
C SER A 106 0.46 -3.93 -42.13
N LEU A 107 -0.40 -3.05 -41.59
CA LEU A 107 -1.26 -2.16 -42.39
C LEU A 107 -0.43 -1.12 -43.14
N LYS A 108 0.57 -0.52 -42.48
CA LYS A 108 1.49 0.43 -43.10
C LYS A 108 2.25 -0.20 -44.27
N ASP A 109 2.73 -1.43 -44.11
CA ASP A 109 3.42 -2.16 -45.18
C ASP A 109 2.51 -2.46 -46.37
N LYS A 110 1.24 -2.82 -46.12
CA LYS A 110 0.24 -3.02 -47.16
C LYS A 110 -0.06 -1.72 -47.92
N ILE A 111 -0.20 -0.59 -47.23
CA ILE A 111 -0.39 0.73 -47.84
C ILE A 111 0.80 1.10 -48.73
N ASN A 112 2.03 0.96 -48.23
CA ASN A 112 3.25 1.21 -49.00
C ASN A 112 3.34 0.33 -50.26
N ARG A 113 2.87 -0.92 -50.20
CA ARG A 113 2.79 -1.80 -51.38
C ARG A 113 1.79 -1.29 -52.41
N ILE A 114 0.61 -0.86 -51.97
CA ILE A 114 -0.43 -0.30 -52.85
C ILE A 114 0.08 0.98 -53.53
N GLU A 115 0.76 1.86 -52.78
CA GLU A 115 1.34 3.10 -53.30
C GLU A 115 2.36 2.83 -54.41
N LYS A 116 3.29 1.88 -54.19
CA LYS A 116 4.26 1.45 -55.22
C LYS A 116 3.60 0.83 -56.45
N MET A 117 2.48 0.13 -56.29
CA MET A 117 1.72 -0.42 -57.42
C MET A 117 1.05 0.69 -58.23
N LEU A 118 0.49 1.71 -57.57
CA LEU A 118 -0.10 2.89 -58.21
C LEU A 118 0.94 3.71 -58.98
N GLU A 119 2.11 3.98 -58.40
CA GLU A 119 3.21 4.68 -59.10
C GLU A 119 3.64 3.95 -60.38
N LYS A 120 3.78 2.62 -60.34
CA LYS A 120 4.14 1.83 -61.51
C LYS A 120 3.07 1.90 -62.61
N LEU A 121 1.80 1.89 -62.25
CA LEU A 121 0.70 2.03 -63.21
C LEU A 121 0.63 3.44 -63.79
N SER A 122 0.90 4.47 -62.98
CA SER A 122 0.96 5.88 -63.40
C SER A 122 2.09 6.16 -64.39
N ASN A 123 3.27 5.57 -64.20
CA ASN A 123 4.44 5.78 -65.06
C ASN A 123 4.43 4.94 -66.37
N THR A 124 3.41 4.11 -66.59
CA THR A 124 3.27 3.28 -67.82
C THR A 124 2.32 3.93 -68.84
N LYS A 125 2.21 5.27 -68.85
CA LYS A 125 1.39 6.03 -69.80
C LYS A 125 2.20 7.05 -70.57
#